data_AF-A0A7U4E6Y1-F1
#
_entry.id   AF-A0A7U4E6Y1-F1
#
_cell.length_a   1.000
_cell.length_b   1.000
_cell.length_c   1.000
_cell.angle_alpha   90.00
_cell.angle_beta   90.00
_cell.angle_gamma   90.00
#
_symmetry.space_group_name_H-M   'P 1'
#
loop_
_entity.id
_entity.type
_entity.pdbx_description
1 polymer ?
#
loop_
_entity_poly.entity_id
_entity_poly.type
_entity_poly.pdbx_seq_one_letter_code
_entity_poly.pdbx_strand_id
1 'polypeptide(L)'
;MLQRIYDFCSRYRAGNKKQVDEKFRMVSQEGFLWYQHDIDNHLQKDYTAKFSWFQNNSHDRQKTLFMIPVQYIEHWLRYLKLRQDNPKLTKKESLETKPGSEAKRAVYGIPEVVIAISNPIVTNITTHFEIEWLESRSDSFRHFHSQIQSFLTPFVS
;
A
#
# COMPACT_ATOMS: atom_id res chain seq x y z
N MET A 1 27.98 -14.80 -2.62
CA MET A 1 26.53 -14.44 -2.61
C MET A 1 26.26 -13.18 -1.79
N LEU A 2 26.71 -13.11 -0.53
CA LEU A 2 26.57 -11.92 0.34
C LEU A 2 27.20 -10.63 -0.24
N GLN A 3 28.42 -10.71 -0.81
CA GLN A 3 29.06 -9.54 -1.43
C GLN A 3 28.24 -8.97 -2.59
N ARG A 4 27.70 -9.83 -3.46
CA ARG A 4 26.81 -9.41 -4.57
C ARG A 4 25.54 -8.72 -4.08
N ILE A 5 24.97 -9.18 -2.96
CA ILE A 5 23.79 -8.54 -2.34
C ILE A 5 24.17 -7.18 -1.77
N TYR A 6 25.32 -7.06 -1.12
CA TYR A 6 25.81 -5.79 -0.57
C TYR A 6 26.12 -4.76 -1.65
N ASP A 7 26.77 -5.18 -2.73
CA ASP A 7 27.07 -4.35 -3.89
C ASP A 7 25.79 -3.92 -4.62
N PHE A 8 24.78 -4.81 -4.70
CA PHE A 8 23.47 -4.49 -5.25
C PHE A 8 22.72 -3.45 -4.39
N CYS A 9 22.57 -3.72 -3.09
CA CYS A 9 21.86 -2.83 -2.18
C CYS A 9 22.53 -1.46 -2.07
N SER A 10 23.86 -1.39 -2.10
CA SER A 10 24.59 -0.13 -2.09
C SER A 10 24.43 0.65 -3.41
N ARG A 11 24.46 -0.03 -4.57
CA ARG A 11 24.28 0.58 -5.90
C ARG A 11 22.89 1.18 -6.10
N TYR A 12 21.86 0.55 -5.53
CA TYR A 12 20.45 0.94 -5.71
C TYR A 12 19.82 1.65 -4.52
N ARG A 13 20.59 1.97 -3.49
CA ARG A 13 20.10 2.76 -2.37
C ARG A 13 19.66 4.16 -2.84
N ALA A 14 18.42 4.52 -2.56
CA ALA A 14 17.93 5.88 -2.71
C ALA A 14 18.19 6.66 -1.42
N GLY A 15 18.77 7.86 -1.54
CA GLY A 15 18.97 8.80 -0.43
C GLY A 15 17.82 9.81 -0.26
N ASN A 16 16.91 9.90 -1.23
CA ASN A 16 15.73 10.77 -1.18
C ASN A 16 14.63 10.28 -2.13
N LYS A 17 13.42 10.86 -2.01
CA LYS A 17 12.24 10.48 -2.81
C LYS A 17 12.46 10.55 -4.32
N LYS A 18 13.18 11.57 -4.83
CA LYS A 18 13.47 11.71 -6.28
C LYS A 18 14.35 10.57 -6.78
N GLN A 19 15.27 10.09 -5.93
CA GLN A 19 16.15 8.98 -6.27
C GLN A 19 15.42 7.63 -6.24
N VAL A 20 14.30 7.49 -5.53
CA VAL A 20 13.54 6.22 -5.46
C VAL A 20 13.07 5.81 -6.86
N ASP A 21 12.40 6.73 -7.57
CA ASP A 21 11.85 6.45 -8.91
C ASP A 21 12.96 6.10 -9.91
N GLU A 22 14.08 6.82 -9.87
CA GLU A 22 15.22 6.61 -10.76
C GLU A 22 15.96 5.30 -10.46
N LYS A 23 16.18 4.98 -9.17
CA LYS A 23 16.80 3.70 -8.77
C LYS A 23 15.90 2.52 -9.11
N PHE A 24 14.59 2.66 -8.90
CA PHE A 24 13.60 1.66 -9.30
C PHE A 24 13.67 1.38 -10.81
N ARG A 25 13.71 2.45 -11.63
CA ARG A 25 13.89 2.33 -13.08
C ARG A 25 15.16 1.56 -13.43
N MET A 26 16.30 1.90 -12.84
CA MET A 26 17.57 1.20 -13.10
C MET A 26 17.51 -0.29 -12.73
N VAL A 27 16.94 -0.62 -11.57
CA VAL A 27 16.78 -2.00 -11.11
C VAL A 27 15.89 -2.80 -12.05
N SER A 28 14.78 -2.22 -12.51
CA SER A 28 13.87 -2.87 -13.45
C SER A 28 14.54 -3.19 -14.81
N GLN A 29 15.56 -2.42 -15.20
CA GLN A 29 16.31 -2.62 -16.44
C GLN A 29 17.37 -3.71 -16.33
N GLU A 30 17.83 -4.05 -15.13
CA GLU A 30 18.76 -5.17 -14.93
C GLU A 30 18.06 -6.54 -14.97
N GLY A 31 16.78 -6.58 -15.35
CA GLY A 31 16.04 -7.82 -15.62
C GLY A 31 15.54 -8.53 -14.37
N PHE A 32 15.53 -7.85 -13.22
CA PHE A 32 14.94 -8.42 -12.02
C PHE A 32 13.41 -8.39 -12.11
N LEU A 33 12.84 -9.59 -12.04
CA LEU A 33 11.50 -9.91 -12.52
C LEU A 33 10.35 -9.36 -11.65
N TRP A 34 10.62 -8.89 -10.43
CA TRP A 34 9.57 -8.44 -9.49
C TRP A 34 10.06 -7.32 -8.58
N TYR A 35 9.71 -6.08 -8.90
CA TYR A 35 9.88 -4.94 -8.00
C TYR A 35 8.57 -4.18 -7.86
N GLN A 36 8.24 -3.86 -6.61
CA GLN A 36 7.03 -3.13 -6.25
C GLN A 36 7.40 -1.69 -5.90
N HIS A 37 6.83 -0.72 -6.62
CA HIS A 37 7.01 0.69 -6.29
C HIS A 37 5.76 1.19 -5.59
N ASP A 38 5.90 1.55 -4.32
CA ASP A 38 4.83 2.13 -3.56
C ASP A 38 4.55 3.58 -4.00
N ILE A 39 3.27 3.94 -4.16
CA ILE A 39 2.85 5.31 -4.39
C ILE A 39 1.93 5.69 -3.24
N ASP A 40 2.46 6.50 -2.31
CA ASP A 40 1.74 7.11 -1.18
C ASP A 40 0.71 8.18 -1.62
N ASN A 41 0.01 8.00 -2.75
CA ASN A 41 -0.87 9.05 -3.25
C ASN A 41 -2.15 8.51 -3.89
N HIS A 42 -3.26 9.16 -3.56
CA HIS A 42 -4.64 8.72 -3.78
C HIS A 42 -5.25 9.31 -5.06
N LEU A 43 -4.56 10.24 -5.71
CA LEU A 43 -5.09 10.95 -6.88
C LEU A 43 -4.71 10.22 -8.17
N GLN A 44 -5.72 9.87 -8.97
CA GLN A 44 -5.56 9.20 -10.27
C GLN A 44 -4.61 9.94 -11.22
N LYS A 45 -4.57 11.28 -11.14
CA LYS A 45 -3.65 12.10 -11.94
C LYS A 45 -2.18 11.79 -11.62
N ASP A 46 -1.87 11.50 -10.35
CA ASP A 46 -0.51 11.25 -9.88
C ASP A 46 -0.07 9.84 -10.27
N TYR A 47 -0.99 8.87 -10.22
CA TYR A 47 -0.81 7.55 -10.83
C TYR A 47 -0.50 7.66 -12.32
N THR A 48 -1.33 8.41 -13.06
CA THR A 48 -1.22 8.54 -14.51
C THR A 48 0.09 9.21 -14.90
N ALA A 49 0.47 10.28 -14.20
CA ALA A 49 1.73 10.98 -14.41
C ALA A 49 2.93 10.07 -14.12
N LYS A 50 2.90 9.33 -13.02
CA LYS A 50 4.01 8.44 -12.62
C LYS A 50 4.13 7.22 -13.56
N PHE A 51 3.00 6.62 -13.93
CA PHE A 51 2.96 5.57 -14.94
C PHE A 51 3.50 6.06 -16.29
N SER A 52 3.07 7.23 -16.75
CA SER A 52 3.57 7.85 -17.98
C SER A 52 5.07 8.13 -17.90
N TRP A 53 5.57 8.60 -16.76
CA TRP A 53 7.00 8.81 -16.54
C TRP A 53 7.78 7.50 -16.69
N PHE A 54 7.35 6.42 -16.03
CA PHE A 54 8.00 5.11 -16.15
C PHE A 54 7.94 4.55 -17.57
N GLN A 55 6.80 4.66 -18.25
CA GLN A 55 6.70 4.27 -19.65
C GLN A 55 7.68 5.05 -20.53
N ASN A 56 7.79 6.36 -20.33
CA ASN A 56 8.65 7.20 -21.16
C ASN A 56 10.14 6.97 -20.92
N ASN A 57 10.54 6.60 -19.69
CA ASN A 57 11.95 6.52 -19.29
C ASN A 57 12.50 5.07 -19.21
N SER A 58 11.67 4.04 -19.35
CA SER A 58 12.11 2.64 -19.37
C SER A 58 12.35 2.12 -20.80
N HIS A 59 13.54 1.55 -21.04
CA HIS A 59 13.97 1.05 -22.36
C HIS A 59 13.15 -0.17 -22.85
N ASP A 60 12.68 -1.03 -21.95
CA ASP A 60 12.05 -2.32 -22.29
C ASP A 60 10.58 -2.35 -21.87
N ARG A 61 9.78 -1.41 -22.41
CA ARG A 61 8.36 -1.17 -22.06
C ARG A 61 7.47 -2.41 -22.08
N GLN A 62 7.81 -3.42 -22.89
CA GLN A 62 7.03 -4.65 -23.05
C GLN A 62 7.37 -5.74 -22.02
N LYS A 63 8.46 -5.59 -21.27
CA LYS A 63 8.94 -6.61 -20.31
C LYS A 63 8.81 -6.18 -18.85
N THR A 64 8.38 -4.95 -18.58
CA THR A 64 8.28 -4.41 -17.22
C THR A 64 6.81 -4.26 -16.80
N LEU A 65 6.40 -5.02 -15.78
CA LEU A 65 5.11 -4.87 -15.11
C LEU A 65 5.24 -3.85 -13.97
N PHE A 66 4.55 -2.72 -14.08
CA PHE A 66 4.47 -1.74 -12.98
C PHE A 66 3.23 -2.03 -12.13
N MET A 67 3.45 -2.63 -10.96
CA MET A 67 2.42 -2.77 -9.94
C MET A 67 2.54 -1.64 -8.93
N ILE A 68 1.49 -0.83 -8.85
CA ILE A 68 1.36 0.24 -7.87
C ILE A 68 0.40 -0.28 -6.81
N PRO A 69 0.88 -0.79 -5.66
CA PRO A 69 -0.01 -1.08 -4.56
C PRO A 69 -0.59 0.24 -4.09
N VAL A 70 -1.91 0.30 -4.12
CA VAL A 70 -2.61 1.39 -3.46
C VAL A 70 -2.68 1.00 -1.98
N GLN A 71 -1.76 1.52 -1.17
CA GLN A 71 -1.76 1.29 0.27
C GLN A 71 -2.86 2.14 0.92
N TYR A 72 -4.06 1.55 1.05
CA TYR A 72 -5.16 2.12 1.83
C TYR A 72 -5.44 1.35 3.12
N ILE A 73 -4.43 0.64 3.63
CA ILE A 73 -4.57 -0.11 4.88
C ILE A 73 -4.97 0.82 6.03
N GLU A 74 -4.50 2.07 6.05
CA GLU A 74 -4.90 3.04 7.07
C GLU A 74 -6.38 3.44 7.00
N HIS A 75 -7.00 3.41 5.82
CA HIS A 75 -8.45 3.65 5.73
C HIS A 75 -9.22 2.50 6.34
N TRP A 76 -8.79 1.26 6.08
CA TRP A 76 -9.38 0.06 6.68
C TRP A 76 -9.19 0.06 8.21
N LEU A 77 -7.98 0.37 8.68
CA LEU A 77 -7.67 0.52 10.10
C LEU A 77 -8.49 1.64 10.75
N ARG A 78 -8.74 2.75 10.04
CA ARG A 78 -9.59 3.84 10.54
C ARG A 78 -11.04 3.38 10.71
N TYR A 79 -11.58 2.59 9.79
CA TYR A 79 -12.91 1.98 9.96
C TYR A 79 -12.97 1.09 11.20
N LEU A 80 -11.99 0.21 11.37
CA LEU A 80 -11.92 -0.70 12.52
C LEU A 80 -11.80 0.07 13.84
N LYS A 81 -10.93 1.08 13.89
CA LYS A 81 -10.79 1.96 15.05
C LYS A 81 -12.09 2.70 15.36
N LEU A 82 -12.76 3.26 14.35
CA LEU A 82 -14.05 3.94 14.54
C LEU A 82 -15.10 3.02 15.16
N ARG A 83 -15.13 1.75 14.75
CA ARG A 83 -16.01 0.73 15.31
C ARG A 83 -15.68 0.42 16.78
N GLN A 84 -14.40 0.20 17.08
CA GLN A 84 -13.95 -0.07 18.45
C GLN A 84 -14.30 1.09 19.39
N ASP A 85 -14.05 2.32 18.94
CA ASP A 85 -14.31 3.53 19.71
C ASP A 85 -15.82 3.84 19.80
N ASN A 86 -16.64 3.39 18.83
CA ASN A 86 -18.07 3.69 18.72
C ASN A 86 -18.90 2.47 18.26
N PRO A 87 -19.08 1.44 19.10
CA PRO A 87 -19.72 0.18 18.69
C PRO A 87 -21.20 0.33 18.29
N LYS A 88 -21.86 1.41 18.72
CA LYS A 88 -23.27 1.72 18.40
C LYS A 88 -23.43 2.57 17.13
N LEU A 89 -22.33 2.92 16.45
CA LEU A 89 -22.38 3.77 15.26
C LEU A 89 -23.02 3.02 14.09
N THR A 90 -24.21 3.46 13.68
CA THR A 90 -24.94 2.88 12.54
C THR A 90 -24.64 3.58 11.23
N LYS A 91 -24.28 4.87 11.29
CA LYS A 91 -24.03 5.74 10.14
C LYS A 91 -22.86 5.20 9.29
N LYS A 92 -23.09 5.08 7.99
CA LYS A 92 -22.03 4.75 7.02
C LYS A 92 -21.30 6.04 6.65
N GLU A 93 -20.10 6.22 7.18
CA GLU A 93 -19.22 7.31 6.78
C GLU A 93 -18.28 6.87 5.66
N SER A 94 -18.09 7.72 4.65
CA SER A 94 -17.15 7.45 3.55
C SER A 94 -15.76 7.97 3.94
N LEU A 95 -14.98 7.12 4.62
CA LEU A 95 -13.64 7.47 5.11
C LEU A 95 -12.56 7.35 4.04
N GLU A 96 -12.84 6.65 2.94
CA GLU A 96 -11.90 6.41 1.82
C GLU A 96 -11.76 7.63 0.89
N THR A 97 -12.67 8.60 0.99
CA THR A 97 -12.57 9.87 0.26
C THR A 97 -11.60 10.85 0.91
N LYS A 98 -11.14 10.55 2.13
CA LYS A 98 -10.20 11.40 2.87
C LYS A 98 -8.77 11.16 2.37
N PRO A 99 -7.86 12.15 2.47
CA PRO A 99 -6.45 11.92 2.16
C PRO A 99 -5.81 10.90 3.09
N GLY A 100 -4.88 10.10 2.58
CA GLY A 100 -4.16 9.07 3.37
C GLY A 100 -3.41 9.64 4.58
N SER A 101 -2.92 10.88 4.51
CA SER A 101 -2.30 11.56 5.66
C SER A 101 -3.29 11.84 6.79
N GLU A 102 -4.57 12.09 6.46
CA GLU A 102 -5.64 12.23 7.44
C GLU A 102 -5.98 10.87 8.06
N ALA A 103 -6.02 9.81 7.24
CA ALA A 103 -6.21 8.45 7.74
C ALA A 103 -5.08 8.02 8.69
N LYS A 104 -3.82 8.24 8.31
CA LYS A 104 -2.63 8.00 9.16
C LYS A 104 -2.76 8.73 10.50
N ARG A 105 -3.09 10.02 10.47
CA ARG A 105 -3.29 10.80 11.70
C ARG A 105 -4.46 10.28 12.54
N ALA A 106 -5.56 9.86 11.93
CA ALA A 106 -6.72 9.34 12.65
C ALA A 106 -6.43 8.00 13.33
N VAL A 107 -5.58 7.15 12.73
CA VAL A 107 -5.20 5.85 13.28
C VAL A 107 -4.09 5.98 14.32
N TYR A 108 -3.02 6.71 14.00
CA TYR A 108 -1.79 6.74 14.80
C TYR A 108 -1.60 8.00 15.66
N GLY A 109 -2.43 9.03 15.48
CA GLY A 109 -2.27 10.35 16.11
C GLY A 109 -1.21 11.24 15.43
N ILE A 110 -0.30 10.66 14.65
CA ILE A 110 0.78 11.37 13.94
C ILE A 110 0.84 10.94 12.46
N PRO A 111 1.22 11.83 11.54
CA PRO A 111 1.24 11.53 10.10
C PRO A 111 2.40 10.62 9.66
N GLU A 112 3.53 10.68 10.37
CA GLU A 112 4.71 9.83 10.12
C GLU A 112 4.96 8.99 11.36
N VAL A 113 4.62 7.70 11.29
CA VAL A 113 4.71 6.77 12.41
C VAL A 113 5.88 5.80 12.18
N VAL A 114 6.70 5.59 13.20
CA VAL A 114 7.73 4.55 13.16
C VAL A 114 7.13 3.19 13.55
N ILE A 115 7.72 2.10 13.06
CA ILE A 115 7.23 0.72 13.24
C ILE A 115 6.95 0.39 14.72
N ALA A 116 7.81 0.86 15.63
CA ALA A 116 7.67 0.64 17.06
C ALA A 116 6.37 1.23 17.64
N ILE A 117 5.82 2.28 17.01
CA ILE A 117 4.55 2.91 17.40
C ILE A 117 3.39 2.29 16.63
N SER A 118 3.54 2.00 15.34
CA SER A 118 2.44 1.48 14.52
C SER A 118 2.02 0.08 14.92
N ASN A 119 2.98 -0.83 15.16
CA ASN A 119 2.68 -2.25 15.36
C ASN A 119 1.74 -2.50 16.56
N PRO A 120 1.99 -1.93 17.76
CA PRO A 120 1.06 -2.10 18.88
C PRO A 120 -0.35 -1.58 18.59
N ILE A 121 -0.46 -0.45 17.87
CA ILE A 121 -1.75 0.15 17.50
C ILE A 121 -2.48 -0.74 16.50
N VAL A 122 -1.80 -1.21 15.46
CA VAL A 122 -2.38 -2.11 14.45
C VAL A 122 -2.84 -3.41 15.11
N THR A 123 -2.03 -4.02 15.97
CA THR A 123 -2.41 -5.24 16.70
C THR A 123 -3.67 -5.02 17.53
N ASN A 124 -3.75 -3.93 18.28
CA ASN A 124 -4.93 -3.60 19.08
C ASN A 124 -6.18 -3.45 18.18
N ILE A 125 -6.08 -2.65 17.12
CA ILE A 125 -7.20 -2.40 16.18
C ILE A 125 -7.67 -3.69 15.51
N THR A 126 -6.76 -4.63 15.22
CA THR A 126 -7.06 -5.86 14.48
C THR A 126 -7.41 -7.05 15.38
N THR A 127 -7.34 -6.90 16.71
CA THR A 127 -7.61 -8.02 17.65
C THR A 127 -9.04 -8.58 17.50
N HIS A 128 -10.01 -7.72 17.17
CA HIS A 128 -11.42 -8.09 16.97
C HIS A 128 -11.85 -7.82 15.53
N PHE A 129 -10.97 -8.15 14.58
CA PHE A 129 -11.21 -7.95 13.17
C PHE A 129 -12.37 -8.81 12.66
N GLU A 130 -13.41 -8.15 12.14
CA GLU A 130 -14.56 -8.81 11.52
C GLU A 130 -14.65 -8.43 10.05
N ILE A 131 -14.36 -9.40 9.19
CA ILE A 131 -14.31 -9.26 7.74
C ILE A 131 -15.64 -8.70 7.19
N GLU A 132 -16.75 -9.37 7.48
CA GLU A 132 -18.08 -9.03 6.93
C GLU A 132 -18.47 -7.59 7.25
N TRP A 133 -18.17 -7.12 8.46
CA TRP A 133 -18.44 -5.75 8.85
C TRP A 133 -17.62 -4.77 8.03
N LEU A 134 -16.32 -5.02 7.86
CA LEU A 134 -15.46 -4.13 7.09
C LEU A 134 -15.86 -4.11 5.61
N GLU A 135 -16.22 -5.25 5.03
CA GLU A 135 -16.76 -5.33 3.66
C GLU A 135 -18.04 -4.51 3.47
N SER A 136 -18.91 -4.46 4.50
CA SER A 136 -20.13 -3.65 4.46
C SER A 136 -19.85 -2.14 4.42
N ARG A 137 -18.68 -1.72 4.92
CA ARG A 137 -18.29 -0.31 5.08
C ARG A 137 -17.31 0.20 4.05
N SER A 138 -16.43 -0.66 3.55
CA SER A 138 -15.31 -0.32 2.65
C SER A 138 -15.43 -1.10 1.34
N ASP A 139 -15.71 -0.39 0.25
CA ASP A 139 -15.79 -1.01 -1.08
C ASP A 139 -14.40 -1.47 -1.56
N SER A 140 -13.35 -0.72 -1.21
CA SER A 140 -11.97 -1.10 -1.53
C SER A 140 -11.52 -2.38 -0.81
N PHE A 141 -11.89 -2.53 0.47
CA PHE A 141 -11.62 -3.75 1.23
C PHE A 141 -12.39 -4.94 0.67
N ARG A 142 -13.69 -4.77 0.36
CA ARG A 142 -14.49 -5.84 -0.26
C ARG A 142 -13.89 -6.31 -1.58
N HIS A 143 -13.44 -5.38 -2.42
CA HIS A 143 -12.76 -5.72 -3.67
C HIS A 143 -11.46 -6.50 -3.42
N PHE A 144 -10.62 -6.01 -2.50
CA PHE A 144 -9.38 -6.69 -2.12
C PHE A 144 -9.63 -8.09 -1.57
N HIS A 145 -10.58 -8.25 -0.64
CA HIS A 145 -10.90 -9.54 -0.04
C HIS A 145 -11.40 -10.53 -1.09
N SER A 146 -12.26 -10.10 -2.02
CA SER A 146 -12.70 -10.92 -3.15
C SER A 146 -11.53 -11.37 -4.05
N GLN A 147 -10.55 -10.50 -4.32
CA GLN A 147 -9.35 -10.86 -5.07
C GLN A 147 -8.51 -11.92 -4.33
N ILE A 148 -8.34 -11.77 -3.01
CA ILE A 148 -7.62 -12.73 -2.18
C ILE A 148 -8.34 -14.08 -2.16
N GLN A 149 -9.65 -14.11 -1.95
CA GLN A 149 -10.43 -15.35 -1.98
C GLN A 149 -10.32 -16.06 -3.34
N SER A 150 -10.44 -15.30 -4.43
CA SER A 150 -10.29 -15.83 -5.79
C SER A 150 -8.90 -16.41 -6.03
N PHE A 151 -7.86 -15.72 -5.56
CA PHE A 151 -6.48 -16.17 -5.65
C PHE A 151 -6.23 -17.45 -4.82
N LEU A 152 -6.82 -17.54 -3.63
CA LEU A 152 -6.62 -18.68 -2.72
C LEU A 152 -7.43 -19.92 -3.13
N THR A 153 -8.54 -19.75 -3.85
CA THR A 153 -9.45 -20.86 -4.24
C THR A 153 -8.73 -22.11 -4.78
N PRO A 154 -7.73 -22.01 -5.68
CA PRO A 154 -7.00 -23.19 -6.21
C PRO A 154 -6.07 -23.88 -5.21
N PHE A 155 -5.76 -23.26 -4.07
CA PHE A 155 -4.79 -23.73 -3.09
C PHE A 155 -5.42 -24.31 -1.82
N VAL A 156 -6.74 -24.13 -1.65
CA VAL A 156 -7.51 -24.59 -0.49
C VAL A 156 -8.54 -25.67 -0.89
N SER A 157 -8.46 -26.15 -2.14
CA SER A 157 -9.28 -27.25 -2.67
C SER A 157 -8.60 -28.61 -2.52
#